data_AF-A0A9P0BY05-F1
#
_entry.id   AF-A0A9P0BY05-F1
#
_cell.length_a   1.000
_cell.length_b   1.000
_cell.length_c   1.000
_cell.angle_alpha   90.00
_cell.angle_beta   90.00
_cell.angle_gamma   90.00
#
_symmetry.space_group_name_H-M   'P 1'
#
loop_
_entity.id
_entity.type
_entity.pdbx_description
1 polymer ?
#
loop_
_entity_poly.entity_id
_entity_poly.type
_entity_poly.pdbx_seq_one_letter_code
_entity_poly.pdbx_strand_id
1 'polypeptide(L)'
;MYMYYLLMNSKSNKWISIINKGARYVQSRAVNIENTSYVQHLCKFFDISESKAQFLCLKHPTITKLNEEKIKSLVDTSNEIGLSPEILIEEPALFGILPVTLKYRYKVLQECGVKIITPAMLTTYLTILKQKTIGELKNSGYLHPQINIENRLASFMTQWPTSLTTLIYEDVEKSTLYALRLKIIQRYLELLLDLTNEEYYRGIKTYPTIKHRPLKNINATLNILQSQIMMPNQKIKSNLYLIHADPENLKDIIYNIRSLGGIDIKEVIRMHPKLATKNYRTLLEIRKVFEEYGISNEAQRRCFSIFTLGSDTIRERLENAKNVPEFNTFFKHPRFLKMIHHNNTAMKRLSKLYSNNKKCASLNVLSGSASHYEMFEKAPGDRLGKGKDLLFCISQSLGKKFNMSQVRKVIKRHPFWINTPVFQVKYVYEQLSTQFTNEEIYENSPILLYPWKKVKLILNLIDKKQMHIEIPIIHEYFDYSVVSKSQKLSLVLYILEKNHYFSGNGVWLDENKQCVESDPS
;
A
#
# COMPACT_ATOMS: atom_id res chain seq x y z
N MET A 1 -17.70 -11.79 81.86
CA MET A 1 -18.65 -12.71 82.52
C MET A 1 -18.69 -14.00 81.71
N TYR A 2 -18.00 -15.03 82.21
CA TYR A 2 -18.15 -16.49 82.02
C TYR A 2 -19.01 -16.99 80.83
N MET A 3 -18.61 -17.94 79.97
CA MET A 3 -18.01 -19.29 80.18
C MET A 3 -17.44 -19.77 78.81
N TYR A 4 -16.21 -20.32 78.72
CA TYR A 4 -15.85 -21.78 78.81
C TYR A 4 -16.49 -22.64 77.68
N TYR A 5 -15.84 -23.59 76.98
CA TYR A 5 -14.53 -24.25 77.10
C TYR A 5 -14.28 -25.18 75.89
N LEU A 6 -13.02 -25.19 75.43
CA LEU A 6 -12.14 -26.35 75.15
C LEU A 6 -12.53 -27.50 74.18
N LEU A 7 -11.69 -27.76 73.16
CA LEU A 7 -10.64 -28.83 73.06
C LEU A 7 -11.23 -30.23 72.83
N MET A 8 -10.63 -31.20 72.13
CA MET A 8 -9.36 -31.40 71.42
C MET A 8 -9.66 -32.64 70.54
N ASN A 9 -9.34 -32.62 69.24
CA ASN A 9 -8.15 -33.29 68.69
C ASN A 9 -8.32 -34.81 68.47
N SER A 10 -8.29 -35.27 67.21
CA SER A 10 -7.35 -36.33 66.84
C SER A 10 -7.09 -36.36 65.33
N LYS A 11 -5.80 -36.19 65.02
CA LYS A 11 -5.17 -36.41 63.73
C LYS A 11 -5.13 -37.92 63.47
N SER A 12 -5.82 -38.38 62.42
CA SER A 12 -5.50 -39.64 61.74
C SER A 12 -6.48 -39.78 60.57
N ASN A 13 -6.20 -39.14 59.42
CA ASN A 13 -6.77 -39.46 58.09
C ASN A 13 -6.45 -38.46 56.96
N LYS A 14 -5.47 -37.55 57.13
CA LYS A 14 -5.18 -36.50 56.12
C LYS A 14 -4.06 -36.82 55.13
N TRP A 15 -3.43 -37.99 55.20
CA TRP A 15 -2.30 -38.34 54.32
C TRP A 15 -2.68 -39.17 53.08
N ILE A 16 -3.86 -39.81 53.05
CA ILE A 16 -4.30 -40.62 51.90
C ILE A 16 -5.19 -39.84 50.92
N SER A 17 -5.79 -38.70 51.34
CA SER A 17 -6.61 -37.85 50.45
C SER A 17 -5.83 -36.81 49.65
N ILE A 18 -4.54 -36.60 49.95
CA ILE A 18 -3.67 -35.66 49.23
C ILE A 18 -2.98 -36.35 48.04
N ILE A 19 -2.67 -37.65 48.15
CA ILE A 19 -2.03 -38.41 47.07
C ILE A 19 -3.02 -38.71 45.92
N ASN A 20 -4.31 -38.96 46.24
CA ASN A 20 -5.34 -39.18 45.21
C ASN A 20 -5.93 -37.91 44.58
N LYS A 21 -5.66 -36.72 45.14
CA LYS A 21 -5.97 -35.42 44.50
C LYS A 21 -4.82 -34.89 43.65
N GLY A 22 -3.59 -35.34 43.88
CA GLY A 22 -2.42 -35.07 43.03
C GLY A 22 -2.44 -35.83 41.69
N ALA A 23 -3.04 -37.03 41.64
CA ALA A 23 -3.07 -37.84 40.43
C ALA A 23 -4.15 -37.42 39.40
N ARG A 24 -5.19 -36.67 39.80
CA ARG A 24 -6.25 -36.19 38.88
C ARG A 24 -6.02 -34.77 38.35
N TYR A 25 -5.11 -34.01 38.94
CA TYR A 25 -4.68 -32.71 38.38
C TYR A 25 -3.60 -32.85 37.29
N VAL A 26 -3.08 -34.05 37.08
CA VAL A 26 -2.09 -34.37 36.03
C VAL A 26 -2.75 -34.88 34.74
N GLN A 27 -4.07 -35.11 34.71
CA GLN A 27 -4.78 -35.68 33.54
C GLN A 27 -5.84 -34.78 32.89
N SER A 28 -6.03 -33.53 33.32
CA SER A 28 -7.06 -32.64 32.72
C SER A 28 -6.54 -31.27 32.22
N ARG A 29 -5.24 -31.17 31.95
CA ARG A 29 -4.65 -30.11 31.11
C ARG A 29 -3.72 -30.70 30.04
N ALA A 30 -4.11 -31.83 29.47
CA ALA A 30 -3.80 -32.07 28.06
C ALA A 30 -4.67 -31.09 27.27
N VAL A 31 -4.22 -29.83 27.20
CA VAL A 31 -4.61 -28.98 26.09
C VAL A 31 -4.19 -29.78 24.86
N ASN A 32 -5.14 -30.19 24.03
CA ASN A 32 -4.86 -30.60 22.66
C ASN A 32 -4.09 -29.44 22.00
N ILE A 33 -2.76 -29.50 22.06
CA ILE A 33 -1.88 -28.61 21.32
C ILE A 33 -1.85 -29.18 19.90
N GLU A 34 -2.91 -28.89 19.14
CA GLU A 34 -3.00 -29.18 17.71
C GLU A 34 -2.16 -28.23 16.85
N ASN A 35 -1.18 -27.51 17.41
CA ASN A 35 -0.22 -26.74 16.63
C ASN A 35 1.19 -27.32 16.79
N THR A 36 1.43 -28.39 16.05
CA THR A 36 2.76 -29.04 15.90
C THR A 36 3.76 -28.19 15.12
N SER A 37 3.31 -27.19 14.35
CA SER A 37 4.20 -26.48 13.40
C SER A 37 5.29 -25.65 14.09
N TYR A 38 5.01 -24.93 15.18
CA TYR A 38 6.03 -24.10 15.84
C TYR A 38 7.07 -24.94 16.59
N VAL A 39 6.67 -26.09 17.15
CA VAL A 39 7.60 -27.04 17.78
C VAL A 39 8.54 -27.60 16.71
N GLN A 40 7.98 -28.03 15.57
CA GLN A 40 8.76 -28.50 14.42
C GLN A 40 9.73 -27.43 13.90
N HIS A 41 9.31 -26.17 13.82
CA HIS A 41 10.19 -25.08 13.41
C HIS A 41 11.36 -24.89 14.39
N LEU A 42 11.12 -24.94 15.70
CA LEU A 42 12.19 -24.83 16.69
C LEU A 42 13.18 -26.01 16.61
N CYS A 43 12.68 -27.23 16.48
CA CYS A 43 13.53 -28.41 16.28
C CYS A 43 14.38 -28.26 15.01
N LYS A 44 13.79 -27.76 13.92
CA LYS A 44 14.47 -27.54 12.63
C LYS A 44 15.60 -26.52 12.71
N PHE A 45 15.42 -25.41 13.42
CA PHE A 45 16.39 -24.30 13.43
C PHE A 45 17.42 -24.38 14.57
N PHE A 46 17.17 -25.13 15.63
CA PHE A 46 18.03 -25.18 16.80
C PHE A 46 18.52 -26.58 17.19
N ASP A 47 18.19 -27.60 16.40
CA ASP A 47 18.59 -29.01 16.63
C ASP A 47 18.29 -29.49 18.07
N ILE A 48 17.08 -29.18 18.56
CA ILE A 48 16.61 -29.57 19.89
C ILE A 48 15.55 -30.67 19.82
N SER A 49 15.46 -31.47 20.89
CA SER A 49 14.41 -32.48 21.02
C SER A 49 13.03 -31.85 21.08
N GLU A 50 12.03 -32.58 20.58
CA GLU A 50 10.64 -32.14 20.59
C GLU A 50 10.14 -31.83 22.02
N SER A 51 10.54 -32.65 22.99
CA SER A 51 10.23 -32.44 24.42
C SER A 51 10.79 -31.11 24.97
N LYS A 52 12.01 -30.73 24.58
CA LYS A 52 12.64 -29.47 24.99
C LYS A 52 11.98 -28.28 24.30
N ALA A 53 11.64 -28.40 23.02
CA ALA A 53 10.88 -27.38 22.28
C ALA A 53 9.48 -27.15 22.88
N GLN A 54 8.75 -28.23 23.19
CA GLN A 54 7.44 -28.16 23.86
C GLN A 54 7.55 -27.46 25.22
N PHE A 55 8.56 -27.80 26.03
CA PHE A 55 8.80 -27.15 27.32
C PHE A 55 9.06 -25.64 27.18
N LEU A 56 9.88 -25.23 26.20
CA LEU A 56 10.15 -23.81 25.93
C LEU A 56 8.87 -23.06 25.54
N CYS A 57 8.04 -23.64 24.68
CA CYS A 57 6.77 -23.05 24.27
C CYS A 57 5.78 -22.91 25.44
N LEU A 58 5.74 -23.88 26.36
CA LEU A 58 4.91 -23.81 27.56
C LEU A 58 5.37 -22.70 28.52
N LYS A 59 6.69 -22.56 28.71
CA LYS A 59 7.27 -21.56 29.62
C LYS A 59 7.24 -20.15 29.03
N HIS A 60 7.33 -20.02 27.70
CA HIS A 60 7.42 -18.74 27.00
C HIS A 60 6.37 -18.63 25.87
N PRO A 61 5.14 -18.18 26.19
CA PRO A 61 4.03 -18.09 25.23
C PRO A 61 4.25 -17.10 24.07
N THR A 62 5.31 -16.29 24.11
CA THR A 62 5.68 -15.44 22.97
C THR A 62 6.18 -16.24 21.78
N ILE A 63 6.77 -17.41 22.02
CA ILE A 63 7.35 -18.28 20.99
C ILE A 63 6.25 -18.91 20.14
N THR A 64 5.12 -19.28 20.74
CA THR A 64 3.98 -19.91 20.03
C THR A 64 3.30 -18.99 19.02
N LYS A 65 3.61 -17.68 19.04
CA LYS A 65 3.09 -16.67 18.10
C LYS A 65 4.01 -16.41 16.90
N LEU A 66 5.16 -17.05 16.84
CA LEU A 66 6.14 -16.86 15.76
C LEU A 66 5.90 -17.85 14.63
N ASN A 67 5.97 -17.38 13.39
CA ASN A 67 5.98 -18.23 12.20
C ASN A 67 7.43 -18.61 11.82
N GLU A 68 7.57 -19.56 10.90
CA GLU A 68 8.87 -20.07 10.45
C GLU A 68 9.82 -18.95 10.00
N GLU A 69 9.33 -18.02 9.18
CA GLU A 69 10.12 -16.90 8.65
C GLU A 69 10.67 -15.97 9.75
N LYS A 70 9.88 -15.70 10.79
CA LYS A 70 10.33 -14.87 11.92
C LYS A 70 11.39 -15.58 12.75
N ILE A 71 11.24 -16.90 12.98
CA ILE A 71 12.24 -17.70 13.69
C ILE A 71 13.54 -17.69 12.89
N LYS A 72 13.48 -17.98 11.59
CA LYS A 72 14.63 -17.92 10.69
C LYS A 72 15.30 -16.54 10.73
N SER A 73 14.53 -15.46 10.59
CA SER A 73 15.07 -14.10 10.62
C SER A 73 15.75 -13.75 11.96
N LEU A 74 15.25 -14.27 13.08
CA LEU A 74 15.89 -14.09 14.39
C LEU A 74 17.22 -14.85 14.49
N VAL A 75 17.24 -16.11 14.01
CA VAL A 75 18.46 -16.92 13.96
C VAL A 75 19.51 -16.27 13.07
N ASP A 76 19.12 -15.86 11.86
CA ASP A 76 20.00 -15.15 10.92
C ASP A 76 20.55 -13.87 11.56
N THR A 77 19.70 -13.10 12.26
CA THR A 77 20.13 -11.88 12.95
C THR A 77 21.08 -12.16 14.11
N SER A 78 20.85 -13.23 14.87
CA SER A 78 21.74 -13.67 15.96
C SER A 78 23.14 -13.99 15.42
N ASN A 79 23.19 -14.76 14.33
CA ASN A 79 24.43 -15.09 13.64
C ASN A 79 25.14 -13.84 13.10
N GLU A 80 24.40 -12.91 12.49
CA GLU A 80 24.96 -11.65 11.97
C GLU A 80 25.62 -10.78 13.06
N ILE A 81 25.10 -10.81 14.29
CA ILE A 81 25.68 -10.07 15.41
C ILE A 81 26.74 -10.87 16.19
N GLY A 82 27.04 -12.10 15.75
CA GLY A 82 28.05 -12.97 16.35
C GLY A 82 27.57 -13.72 17.59
N LEU A 83 26.26 -13.86 17.80
CA LEU A 83 25.68 -14.66 18.87
C LEU A 83 25.26 -16.03 18.34
N SER A 84 25.70 -17.08 19.02
CA SER A 84 25.32 -18.47 18.73
C SER A 84 23.80 -18.66 18.77
N PRO A 85 23.17 -19.39 17.84
CA PRO A 85 21.72 -19.63 17.86
C PRO A 85 21.22 -20.24 19.17
N GLU A 86 22.04 -21.06 19.84
CA GLU A 86 21.74 -21.73 21.11
C GLU A 86 21.41 -20.71 22.22
N ILE A 87 21.94 -19.49 22.13
CA ILE A 87 21.66 -18.40 23.06
C ILE A 87 20.18 -18.03 23.06
N LEU A 88 19.46 -18.18 21.95
CA LEU A 88 18.02 -17.90 21.91
C LEU A 88 17.25 -18.91 22.77
N ILE A 89 17.77 -20.13 22.95
CA ILE A 89 17.21 -21.14 23.84
C ILE A 89 17.57 -20.84 25.30
N GLU A 90 18.80 -20.41 25.56
CA GLU A 90 19.28 -20.06 26.90
C GLU A 90 18.59 -18.81 27.44
N GLU A 91 18.32 -17.83 26.56
CA GLU A 91 17.58 -16.61 26.88
C GLU A 91 16.32 -16.41 26.01
N PRO A 92 15.23 -17.16 26.30
CA PRO A 92 14.01 -17.13 25.50
C PRO A 92 13.31 -15.77 25.44
N ALA A 93 13.64 -14.85 26.34
CA ALA A 93 13.13 -13.47 26.30
C ALA A 93 13.50 -12.75 24.99
N LEU A 94 14.56 -13.17 24.31
CA LEU A 94 14.99 -12.61 23.02
C LEU A 94 13.98 -12.90 21.89
N PHE A 95 13.21 -14.00 21.95
CA PHE A 95 12.14 -14.27 20.99
C PHE A 95 11.03 -13.21 21.01
N GLY A 96 10.92 -12.44 22.10
CA GLY A 96 9.99 -11.32 22.20
C GLY A 96 10.46 -10.04 21.50
N ILE A 97 11.69 -9.98 21.00
CA ILE A 97 12.29 -8.79 20.38
C ILE A 97 12.25 -8.96 18.86
N LEU A 98 11.90 -7.90 18.12
CA LEU A 98 11.96 -7.93 16.66
C LEU A 98 13.43 -8.02 16.17
N PRO A 99 13.74 -8.78 15.12
CA PRO A 99 15.11 -8.94 14.60
C PRO A 99 15.84 -7.61 14.38
N VAL A 100 15.18 -6.66 13.70
CA VAL A 100 15.74 -5.32 13.47
C VAL A 100 16.04 -4.56 14.76
N THR A 101 15.18 -4.70 15.78
CA THR A 101 15.38 -4.07 17.09
C THR A 101 16.55 -4.71 17.82
N LEU A 102 16.69 -6.04 17.75
CA LEU A 102 17.81 -6.77 18.34
C LEU A 102 19.14 -6.29 17.74
N LYS A 103 19.23 -6.25 16.40
CA LYS A 103 20.39 -5.76 15.65
C LYS A 103 20.75 -4.32 16.03
N TYR A 104 19.76 -3.44 16.18
CA TYR A 104 20.00 -2.05 16.60
C TYR A 104 20.45 -1.94 18.06
N ARG A 105 19.84 -2.69 18.99
CA ARG A 105 20.28 -2.70 20.40
C ARG A 105 21.75 -3.10 20.51
N TYR A 106 22.14 -4.16 19.82
CA TYR A 106 23.53 -4.63 19.77
C TYR A 106 24.47 -3.54 19.23
N LYS A 107 24.19 -3.00 18.03
CA LYS A 107 25.01 -1.94 17.42
C LYS A 107 25.12 -0.69 18.29
N VAL A 108 24.03 -0.30 18.96
CA VAL A 108 24.02 0.87 19.86
C VAL A 108 24.96 0.65 21.05
N LEU A 109 24.91 -0.51 21.69
CA LEU A 109 25.82 -0.84 22.81
C LEU A 109 27.29 -0.87 22.34
N GLN A 110 27.53 -1.41 21.14
CA GLN A 110 28.86 -1.45 20.54
C GLN A 110 29.42 -0.05 20.23
N GLU A 111 28.59 0.84 19.67
CA GLU A 111 28.93 2.25 19.44
C GLU A 111 29.28 2.97 20.75
N CYS A 112 28.53 2.69 21.82
CA CYS A 112 28.78 3.22 23.16
C CYS A 112 30.05 2.67 23.83
N GLY A 113 30.69 1.63 23.26
CA GLY A 113 31.95 1.08 23.79
C GLY A 113 31.78 0.02 24.87
N VAL A 114 30.62 -0.64 24.93
CA VAL A 114 30.43 -1.82 25.79
C VAL A 114 31.37 -2.93 25.35
N LYS A 115 32.16 -3.47 26.29
CA LYS A 115 33.26 -4.38 26.01
C LYS A 115 32.81 -5.76 25.51
N ILE A 116 31.86 -6.36 26.23
CA ILE A 116 31.27 -7.67 25.95
C ILE A 116 29.76 -7.51 26.05
N ILE A 117 29.05 -7.71 24.93
CA ILE A 117 27.60 -7.57 24.89
C ILE A 117 26.99 -8.95 25.14
N THR A 118 26.46 -9.16 26.34
CA THR A 118 25.81 -10.43 26.69
C THR A 118 24.32 -10.42 26.28
N PRO A 119 23.71 -11.60 26.10
CA PRO A 119 22.28 -11.73 25.77
C PRO A 119 21.36 -11.03 26.78
N ALA A 120 21.69 -11.14 28.07
CA ALA A 120 20.97 -10.47 29.17
C ALA A 120 21.04 -8.92 29.06
N MET A 121 22.09 -8.35 28.47
CA MET A 121 22.16 -6.90 28.23
C MET A 121 21.20 -6.46 27.11
N LEU A 122 20.92 -7.34 26.14
CA LEU A 122 19.99 -7.04 25.06
C LEU A 122 18.53 -7.06 25.54
N THR A 123 18.20 -7.91 26.52
CA THR A 123 16.88 -7.93 27.16
C THR A 123 16.71 -6.72 28.09
N THR A 124 17.72 -6.40 28.90
CA THR A 124 17.75 -5.25 29.83
C THR A 124 18.24 -3.93 29.23
N TYR A 125 18.30 -3.85 27.89
CA TYR A 125 18.85 -2.72 27.14
C TYR A 125 18.37 -1.33 27.61
N LEU A 126 17.07 -1.19 27.91
CA LEU A 126 16.51 0.09 28.34
C LEU A 126 17.03 0.53 29.71
N THR A 127 17.22 -0.41 30.63
CA THR A 127 17.82 -0.14 31.95
C THR A 127 19.26 0.33 31.80
N ILE A 128 20.05 -0.38 30.98
CA ILE A 128 21.45 -0.02 30.73
C ILE A 128 21.55 1.37 30.08
N LEU A 129 20.72 1.65 29.08
CA LEU A 129 20.86 2.88 28.30
C LEU A 129 20.24 4.11 28.97
N LYS A 130 19.08 3.96 29.61
CA LYS A 130 18.27 5.09 30.12
C LYS A 130 18.35 5.31 31.62
N GLN A 131 18.66 4.29 32.41
CA GLN A 131 18.61 4.37 33.87
C GLN A 131 20.00 4.49 34.49
N LYS A 132 20.98 3.76 33.95
CA LYS A 132 22.36 3.81 34.47
C LYS A 132 23.13 5.02 33.94
N THR A 133 23.90 5.64 34.83
CA THR A 133 24.84 6.71 34.46
C THR A 133 26.11 6.12 33.86
N ILE A 134 26.86 6.94 33.12
CA ILE A 134 28.12 6.51 32.51
C ILE A 134 29.14 6.10 33.60
N GLY A 135 29.21 6.83 34.71
CA GLY A 135 30.07 6.49 35.84
C GLY A 135 29.72 5.15 36.47
N GLU A 136 28.43 4.86 36.68
CA GLU A 136 27.97 3.54 37.15
C GLU A 136 28.37 2.41 36.20
N LEU A 137 28.26 2.64 34.89
CA LEU A 137 28.61 1.64 33.87
C LEU A 137 30.13 1.39 33.80
N LYS A 138 30.96 2.41 34.07
CA LYS A 138 32.41 2.24 34.24
C LYS A 138 32.74 1.47 35.51
N ASN A 139 32.13 1.83 36.63
CA ASN A 139 32.35 1.19 37.94
C ASN A 139 31.92 -0.29 37.94
N SER A 140 30.87 -0.63 37.19
CA SER A 140 30.40 -2.02 37.04
C SER A 140 31.13 -2.80 35.93
N GLY A 141 32.17 -2.23 35.32
CA GLY A 141 33.02 -2.91 34.35
C GLY A 141 32.40 -3.10 32.95
N TYR A 142 31.22 -2.55 32.67
CA TYR A 142 30.62 -2.60 31.34
C TYR A 142 31.38 -1.72 30.33
N LEU A 143 31.95 -0.61 30.81
CA LEU A 143 32.71 0.37 30.03
C LEU A 143 34.14 0.48 30.56
N HIS A 144 35.09 0.77 29.67
CA HIS A 144 36.47 1.00 30.09
C HIS A 144 36.58 2.33 30.86
N PRO A 145 37.27 2.41 32.02
CA PRO A 145 37.30 3.62 32.85
C PRO A 145 37.79 4.87 32.09
N GLN A 146 38.79 4.67 31.21
CA GLN A 146 39.42 5.74 30.44
C GLN A 146 38.72 6.05 29.09
N ILE A 147 37.61 5.39 28.75
CA ILE A 147 36.96 5.65 27.46
C ILE A 147 36.31 7.03 27.45
N ASN A 148 36.64 7.85 26.45
CA ASN A 148 35.89 9.05 26.12
C ASN A 148 34.72 8.66 25.19
N ILE A 149 33.53 8.51 25.78
CA ILE A 149 32.33 8.05 25.08
C ILE A 149 31.84 9.11 24.09
N GLU A 150 31.96 10.40 24.43
CA GLU A 150 31.55 11.51 23.58
C GLU A 150 32.34 11.48 22.27
N ASN A 151 33.67 11.46 22.33
CA ASN A 151 34.55 11.39 21.16
C ASN A 151 34.30 10.12 20.34
N ARG A 152 34.08 8.99 21.02
CA ARG A 152 33.77 7.72 20.35
C ARG A 152 32.45 7.81 19.59
N LEU A 153 31.38 8.32 20.19
CA LEU A 153 30.08 8.46 19.53
C LEU A 153 30.15 9.49 18.38
N ALA A 154 30.87 10.60 18.57
CA ALA A 154 31.13 11.59 17.55
C ALA A 154 31.87 11.01 16.33
N SER A 155 32.80 10.06 16.53
CA SER A 155 33.57 9.43 15.45
C SER A 155 32.71 8.68 14.42
N PHE A 156 31.46 8.33 14.76
CA PHE A 156 30.53 7.69 13.82
C PHE A 156 29.80 8.67 12.89
N MET A 157 29.98 9.98 13.07
CA MET A 157 29.33 11.04 12.30
C MET A 157 30.34 11.73 11.36
N THR A 158 29.97 11.94 10.10
CA THR A 158 30.82 12.70 9.16
C THR A 158 30.78 14.19 9.50
N GLN A 159 31.83 14.95 9.14
CA GLN A 159 31.85 16.41 9.31
C GLN A 159 31.72 16.89 10.77
N TRP A 160 32.04 16.02 11.74
CA TRP A 160 32.12 16.43 13.14
C TRP A 160 33.39 17.29 13.36
N PRO A 161 33.30 18.51 13.89
CA PRO A 161 34.47 19.36 14.09
C PRO A 161 35.42 18.73 15.11
N THR A 162 36.64 18.41 14.69
CA THR A 162 37.68 17.79 15.54
C THR A 162 38.13 18.70 16.69
N SER A 163 37.92 20.02 16.56
CA SER A 163 38.28 21.03 17.56
C SER A 163 37.31 21.16 18.74
N LEU A 164 36.17 20.47 18.70
CA LEU A 164 35.16 20.49 19.77
C LEU A 164 35.34 19.26 20.68
N THR A 165 36.35 19.30 21.55
CA THR A 165 36.72 18.19 22.45
C THR A 165 35.79 17.98 23.66
N THR A 166 34.86 18.91 23.89
CA THR A 166 33.82 18.83 24.95
C THR A 166 32.62 19.69 24.54
N LEU A 167 31.69 19.11 23.78
CA LEU A 167 30.49 19.82 23.32
C LEU A 167 29.39 19.84 24.37
N ILE A 168 29.44 18.90 25.31
CA ILE A 168 28.52 18.85 26.44
C ILE A 168 29.20 19.48 27.63
N TYR A 169 28.78 20.70 27.97
CA TYR A 169 29.25 21.45 29.14
C TYR A 169 28.90 20.78 30.49
N GLU A 170 28.19 19.66 30.46
CA GLU A 170 27.81 18.91 31.65
C GLU A 170 28.80 17.77 31.94
N ASP A 171 28.86 17.38 33.21
CA ASP A 171 29.60 16.20 33.64
C ASP A 171 29.05 14.93 32.95
N VAL A 172 29.83 14.42 31.99
CA VAL A 172 29.48 13.25 31.18
C VAL A 172 29.26 12.01 32.06
N GLU A 173 29.98 11.88 33.18
CA GLU A 173 29.87 10.72 34.07
C GLU A 173 28.49 10.63 34.74
N LYS A 174 27.84 11.77 34.98
CA LYS A 174 26.48 11.86 35.53
C LYS A 174 25.39 11.66 34.48
N SER A 175 25.74 11.73 33.20
CA SER A 175 24.79 11.54 32.10
C SER A 175 24.51 10.06 31.85
N THR A 176 23.34 9.77 31.28
CA THR A 176 23.02 8.43 30.78
C THR A 176 23.49 8.29 29.33
N LEU A 177 23.80 7.06 28.90
CA LEU A 177 24.15 6.80 27.49
C LEU A 177 23.06 7.31 26.52
N TYR A 178 21.80 7.19 26.92
CA TYR A 178 20.67 7.68 26.15
C TYR A 178 20.67 9.20 25.99
N ALA A 179 20.84 9.95 27.08
CA ALA A 179 20.87 11.41 27.04
C ALA A 179 22.04 11.94 26.21
N LEU A 180 23.24 11.37 26.43
CA LEU A 180 24.44 11.69 25.67
C LEU A 180 24.23 11.47 24.16
N ARG A 181 23.71 10.30 23.76
CA ARG A 181 23.43 9.99 22.34
C ARG A 181 22.44 10.98 21.72
N LEU A 182 21.38 11.36 22.44
CA LEU A 182 20.40 12.32 21.90
C LEU A 182 21.01 13.70 21.68
N LYS A 183 21.89 14.16 22.57
CA LYS A 183 22.62 15.42 22.39
C LYS A 183 23.54 15.36 21.17
N ILE A 184 24.23 14.24 20.97
CA ILE A 184 25.09 14.03 19.78
C ILE A 184 24.27 14.00 18.49
N ILE A 185 23.15 13.27 18.46
CA ILE A 185 22.26 13.24 17.29
C ILE A 185 21.71 14.63 17.00
N GLN A 186 21.24 15.34 18.03
CA GLN A 186 20.74 16.71 17.91
C GLN A 186 21.79 17.61 17.25
N ARG A 187 22.98 17.68 17.85
CA ARG A 187 24.06 18.53 17.35
C ARG A 187 24.48 18.17 15.94
N TYR A 188 24.51 16.88 15.63
CA TYR A 188 24.83 16.42 14.28
C TYR A 188 23.81 16.90 13.24
N LEU A 189 22.51 16.81 13.56
CA LEU A 189 21.44 17.26 12.68
C LEU A 189 21.38 18.79 12.57
N GLU A 190 21.71 19.52 13.64
CA GLU A 190 21.91 20.98 13.59
C GLU A 190 23.00 21.34 12.57
N LEU A 191 24.18 20.71 12.68
CA LEU A 191 25.32 21.00 11.80
C LEU A 191 25.04 20.64 10.32
N LEU A 192 24.44 19.48 10.07
CA LEU A 192 24.25 18.98 8.70
C LEU A 192 23.04 19.57 7.98
N LEU A 193 21.94 19.80 8.70
CA LEU A 193 20.65 20.14 8.11
C LEU A 193 20.13 21.51 8.55
N ASP A 194 20.89 22.23 9.38
CA ASP A 194 20.46 23.51 9.98
C ASP A 194 19.12 23.36 10.72
N LEU A 195 18.98 22.27 11.48
CA LEU A 195 17.81 22.06 12.34
C LEU A 195 17.87 23.00 13.54
N THR A 196 16.75 23.62 13.87
CA THR A 196 16.59 24.28 15.17
C THR A 196 16.25 23.27 16.27
N ASN A 197 16.47 23.65 17.53
CA ASN A 197 16.09 22.83 18.70
C ASN A 197 14.62 22.40 18.66
N GLU A 198 13.72 23.33 18.36
CA GLU A 198 12.28 23.06 18.31
C GLU A 198 11.91 22.04 17.23
N GLU A 199 12.51 22.16 16.04
CA GLU A 199 12.29 21.23 14.94
C GLU A 199 12.82 19.84 15.26
N TYR A 200 13.96 19.76 15.92
CA TYR A 200 14.51 18.49 16.42
C TYR A 200 13.55 17.83 17.41
N TYR A 201 13.13 18.52 18.47
CA TYR A 201 12.22 17.95 19.48
C TYR A 201 10.86 17.56 18.88
N ARG A 202 10.32 18.37 17.95
CA ARG A 202 9.10 18.03 17.20
C ARG A 202 9.30 16.77 16.35
N GLY A 203 10.44 16.67 15.67
CA GLY A 203 10.84 15.50 14.88
C GLY A 203 10.92 14.24 15.72
N ILE A 204 11.62 14.31 16.86
CA ILE A 204 11.79 13.20 17.80
C ILE A 204 10.46 12.77 18.46
N LYS A 205 9.53 13.72 18.70
CA LYS A 205 8.18 13.42 19.18
C LYS A 205 7.35 12.71 18.12
N THR A 206 7.41 13.19 16.88
CA THR A 206 6.67 12.59 15.74
C THR A 206 7.25 11.22 15.37
N TYR A 207 8.56 11.08 15.51
CA TYR A 207 9.34 9.94 15.04
C TYR A 207 10.28 9.40 16.14
N PRO A 208 9.75 8.72 17.17
CA PRO A 208 10.50 8.34 18.35
C PRO A 208 11.59 7.29 18.10
N THR A 209 11.55 6.57 16.98
CA THR A 209 12.53 5.53 16.66
C THR A 209 13.91 6.09 16.31
N ILE A 210 14.07 7.40 16.06
CA ILE A 210 15.38 8.04 15.81
C ILE A 210 16.28 7.85 17.03
N LYS A 211 15.66 7.93 18.23
CA LYS A 211 16.32 7.84 19.55
C LYS A 211 17.12 6.56 19.75
N HIS A 212 16.73 5.48 19.07
CA HIS A 212 17.31 4.14 19.25
C HIS A 212 18.04 3.66 18.00
N ARG A 213 18.27 4.55 17.02
CA ARG A 213 18.95 4.19 15.79
C ARG A 213 20.47 4.25 15.99
N PRO A 214 21.23 3.29 15.41
CA PRO A 214 22.68 3.38 15.39
C PRO A 214 23.15 4.67 14.71
N LEU A 215 24.15 5.34 15.28
CA LEU A 215 24.69 6.60 14.76
C LEU A 215 25.26 6.41 13.35
N LYS A 216 25.97 5.28 13.14
CA LYS A 216 26.49 4.92 11.82
C LYS A 216 25.39 4.80 10.77
N ASN A 217 24.21 4.29 11.14
CA ASN A 217 23.07 4.18 10.23
C ASN A 217 22.48 5.56 9.90
N ILE A 218 22.34 6.45 10.89
CA ILE A 218 21.88 7.83 10.68
C ILE A 218 22.82 8.53 9.69
N ASN A 219 24.12 8.47 9.97
CA ASN A 219 25.17 9.06 9.14
C ASN A 219 25.14 8.52 7.70
N ALA A 220 25.17 7.20 7.53
CA ALA A 220 25.13 6.57 6.21
C ALA A 220 23.86 6.95 5.43
N THR A 221 22.71 7.02 6.10
CA THR A 221 21.44 7.41 5.47
C THR A 221 21.49 8.84 4.96
N LEU A 222 21.95 9.79 5.80
CA LEU A 222 22.07 11.19 5.41
C LEU A 222 23.07 11.38 4.26
N ASN A 223 24.21 10.69 4.32
CA ASN A 223 25.20 10.72 3.24
C ASN A 223 24.61 10.23 1.92
N ILE A 224 23.84 9.14 1.91
CA ILE A 224 23.18 8.67 0.67
C ILE A 224 22.17 9.70 0.17
N LEU A 225 21.34 10.26 1.05
CA LEU A 225 20.34 11.27 0.68
C LEU A 225 20.98 12.53 0.10
N GLN A 226 22.06 13.03 0.70
CA GLN A 226 22.73 14.28 0.30
C GLN A 226 23.66 14.09 -0.90
N SER A 227 24.51 13.05 -0.91
CA SER A 227 25.54 12.88 -1.94
C SER A 227 25.06 12.09 -3.16
N GLN A 228 24.29 11.01 -2.97
CA GLN A 228 23.92 10.12 -4.06
C GLN A 228 22.58 10.47 -4.71
N ILE A 229 21.60 10.82 -3.87
CA ILE A 229 20.26 11.25 -4.32
C ILE A 229 20.23 12.76 -4.62
N MET A 230 21.17 13.52 -4.06
CA MET A 230 21.23 14.98 -4.17
C MET A 230 19.95 15.66 -3.65
N MET A 231 19.42 15.15 -2.53
CA MET A 231 18.24 15.70 -1.89
C MET A 231 18.61 17.00 -1.14
N PRO A 232 17.89 18.11 -1.37
CA PRO A 232 18.14 19.35 -0.64
C PRO A 232 17.93 19.19 0.87
N ASN A 233 18.78 19.81 1.69
CA ASN A 233 18.70 19.75 3.15
C ASN A 233 17.31 20.14 3.67
N GLN A 234 16.69 21.19 3.11
CA GLN A 234 15.34 21.61 3.46
C GLN A 234 14.28 20.53 3.23
N LYS A 235 14.47 19.68 2.20
CA LYS A 235 13.57 18.56 1.92
C LYS A 235 13.76 17.42 2.93
N ILE A 236 14.99 17.14 3.34
CA ILE A 236 15.30 16.17 4.40
C ILE A 236 14.73 16.67 5.74
N LYS A 237 14.95 17.94 6.08
CA LYS A 237 14.46 18.62 7.28
C LYS A 237 12.93 18.58 7.40
N SER A 238 12.20 18.82 6.30
CA SER A 238 10.73 18.69 6.27
C SER A 238 10.23 17.23 6.33
N ASN A 239 11.11 16.24 6.12
CA ASN A 239 10.79 14.82 6.07
C ASN A 239 11.71 14.00 7.00
N LEU A 240 11.79 14.35 8.29
CA LEU A 240 12.69 13.69 9.25
C LEU A 240 12.53 12.17 9.37
N TYR A 241 11.38 11.62 8.97
CA TYR A 241 11.20 10.17 8.88
C TYR A 241 12.21 9.49 7.94
N LEU A 242 12.82 10.22 7.00
CA LEU A 242 13.86 9.71 6.12
C LEU A 242 15.10 9.25 6.88
N ILE A 243 15.35 9.81 8.06
CA ILE A 243 16.42 9.38 8.97
C ILE A 243 16.18 7.94 9.45
N HIS A 244 15.01 7.34 9.22
CA HIS A 244 14.75 5.91 9.48
C HIS A 244 15.00 4.98 8.32
N ALA A 245 15.28 5.49 7.12
CA ALA A 245 15.53 4.63 5.97
C ALA A 245 16.73 3.73 6.24
N ASP A 246 16.61 2.42 6.01
CA ASP A 246 17.74 1.51 6.15
C ASP A 246 18.77 1.80 5.04
N PRO A 247 20.02 2.19 5.38
CA PRO A 247 21.00 2.59 4.37
C PRO A 247 21.30 1.49 3.36
N GLU A 248 21.32 0.22 3.75
CA GLU A 248 21.60 -0.87 2.81
C GLU A 248 20.43 -1.07 1.83
N ASN A 249 19.21 -1.13 2.35
CA ASN A 249 18.03 -1.16 1.49
C ASN A 249 17.92 0.08 0.57
N LEU A 250 18.29 1.27 1.06
CA LEU A 250 18.28 2.49 0.24
C LEU A 250 19.32 2.41 -0.89
N LYS A 251 20.51 1.87 -0.62
CA LYS A 251 21.50 1.56 -1.66
C LYS A 251 20.95 0.57 -2.67
N ASP A 252 20.32 -0.52 -2.22
CA ASP A 252 19.73 -1.52 -3.12
C ASP A 252 18.70 -0.89 -4.06
N ILE A 253 17.87 0.03 -3.56
CA ILE A 253 16.93 0.78 -4.40
C ILE A 253 17.68 1.58 -5.46
N ILE A 254 18.70 2.35 -5.08
CA ILE A 254 19.41 3.26 -5.99
C ILE A 254 20.22 2.49 -7.03
N TYR A 255 20.87 1.39 -6.66
CA TYR A 255 21.74 0.63 -7.55
C TYR A 255 20.97 -0.33 -8.46
N ASN A 256 19.94 -1.00 -7.93
CA ASN A 256 19.24 -2.06 -8.67
C ASN A 256 17.98 -1.55 -9.41
N ILE A 257 17.36 -0.45 -8.97
CA ILE A 257 16.18 0.13 -9.63
C ILE A 257 16.59 1.37 -10.40
N ARG A 258 16.85 1.26 -11.70
CA ARG A 258 17.25 2.42 -12.53
C ARG A 258 16.16 3.48 -12.65
N SER A 259 14.91 3.07 -12.86
CA SER A 259 13.80 4.00 -13.09
C SER A 259 12.46 3.47 -12.61
N LEU A 260 11.54 4.39 -12.30
CA LEU A 260 10.12 4.13 -12.04
C LEU A 260 9.27 5.01 -12.95
N GLY A 261 8.31 4.42 -13.67
CA GLY A 261 7.52 5.15 -14.66
C GLY A 261 8.35 5.84 -15.76
N GLY A 262 9.55 5.36 -16.03
CA GLY A 262 10.49 5.97 -16.99
C GLY A 262 11.23 7.20 -16.48
N ILE A 263 11.14 7.53 -15.18
CA ILE A 263 11.94 8.60 -14.53
C ILE A 263 12.99 7.95 -13.64
N ASP A 264 14.19 8.53 -13.57
CA ASP A 264 15.28 8.07 -12.71
C ASP A 264 14.83 7.94 -11.24
N ILE A 265 15.22 6.85 -10.58
CA ILE A 265 14.77 6.56 -9.21
C ILE A 265 15.16 7.66 -8.22
N LYS A 266 16.32 8.29 -8.39
CA LYS A 266 16.80 9.34 -7.48
C LYS A 266 15.94 10.57 -7.61
N GLU A 267 15.55 10.92 -8.83
CA GLU A 267 14.60 12.00 -9.10
C GLU A 267 13.22 11.69 -8.53
N VAL A 268 12.73 10.46 -8.71
CA VAL A 268 11.46 10.02 -8.13
C VAL A 268 11.47 10.11 -6.60
N ILE A 269 12.56 9.71 -5.94
CA ILE A 269 12.73 9.85 -4.48
C ILE A 269 12.78 11.33 -4.08
N ARG A 270 13.45 12.21 -4.84
CA ARG A 270 13.44 13.66 -4.56
C ARG A 270 12.03 14.25 -4.60
N MET A 271 11.22 13.86 -5.59
CA MET A 271 9.82 14.28 -5.71
C MET A 271 8.93 13.64 -4.64
N HIS A 272 9.16 12.36 -4.32
CA HIS A 272 8.36 11.54 -3.40
C HIS A 272 9.25 10.84 -2.36
N PRO A 273 9.70 11.55 -1.31
CA PRO A 273 10.72 11.04 -0.38
C PRO A 273 10.32 9.77 0.38
N LYS A 274 9.02 9.55 0.59
CA LYS A 274 8.50 8.34 1.25
C LYS A 274 8.92 7.03 0.56
N LEU A 275 9.36 7.07 -0.70
CA LEU A 275 9.88 5.90 -1.40
C LEU A 275 11.26 5.46 -0.90
N ALA A 276 12.06 6.36 -0.32
CA ALA A 276 13.35 6.01 0.27
C ALA A 276 13.24 5.03 1.45
N THR A 277 12.08 4.94 2.10
CA THR A 277 11.84 4.07 3.26
C THR A 277 11.13 2.77 2.89
N LYS A 278 10.82 2.56 1.60
CA LYS A 278 10.19 1.33 1.12
C LYS A 278 11.21 0.21 1.00
N ASN A 279 10.77 -1.03 1.15
CA ASN A 279 11.65 -2.17 0.93
C ASN A 279 11.93 -2.35 -0.58
N TYR A 280 13.19 -2.56 -0.94
CA TYR A 280 13.64 -2.82 -2.30
C TYR A 280 12.87 -3.98 -2.96
N ARG A 281 12.70 -5.11 -2.25
CA ARG A 281 11.99 -6.29 -2.78
C ARG A 281 10.54 -5.97 -3.09
N THR A 282 9.86 -5.24 -2.21
CA THR A 282 8.48 -4.80 -2.45
C THR A 282 8.39 -3.90 -3.68
N LEU A 283 9.33 -2.97 -3.89
CA LEU A 283 9.33 -2.14 -5.09
C LEU A 283 9.52 -2.96 -6.37
N LEU A 284 10.37 -3.99 -6.35
CA LEU A 284 10.53 -4.91 -7.47
C LEU A 284 9.25 -5.71 -7.75
N GLU A 285 8.59 -6.23 -6.72
CA GLU A 285 7.33 -6.95 -6.88
C GLU A 285 6.23 -6.05 -7.47
N ILE A 286 6.14 -4.80 -7.01
CA ILE A 286 5.18 -3.83 -7.58
C ILE A 286 5.46 -3.59 -9.05
N ARG A 287 6.73 -3.51 -9.47
CA ARG A 287 7.08 -3.39 -10.88
C ARG A 287 6.65 -4.60 -11.69
N LYS A 288 6.90 -5.81 -11.19
CA LYS A 288 6.42 -7.06 -11.82
C LYS A 288 4.90 -7.05 -11.97
N VAL A 289 4.17 -6.67 -10.92
CA VAL A 289 2.71 -6.51 -10.97
C VAL A 289 2.31 -5.49 -12.05
N PHE A 290 2.97 -4.34 -12.15
CA PHE A 290 2.64 -3.37 -13.20
C PHE A 290 2.94 -3.87 -14.61
N GLU A 291 4.01 -4.65 -14.81
CA GLU A 291 4.34 -5.28 -16.09
C GLU A 291 3.31 -6.36 -16.46
N GLU A 292 2.97 -7.25 -15.53
CA GLU A 292 1.95 -8.32 -15.71
C GLU A 292 0.58 -7.75 -16.11
N TYR A 293 0.19 -6.61 -15.54
CA TYR A 293 -1.10 -5.96 -15.81
C TYR A 293 -0.99 -4.91 -16.93
N GLY A 294 0.16 -4.77 -17.61
CA GLY A 294 0.31 -3.83 -18.72
C GLY A 294 0.11 -2.36 -18.35
N ILE A 295 0.46 -1.97 -17.11
CA ILE A 295 0.32 -0.60 -16.61
C ILE A 295 1.41 0.29 -17.21
N SER A 296 0.99 1.25 -18.03
CA SER A 296 1.90 2.15 -18.72
C SER A 296 2.75 3.02 -17.77
N ASN A 297 3.96 3.37 -18.23
CA ASN A 297 4.83 4.33 -17.55
C ASN A 297 4.16 5.70 -17.36
N GLU A 298 3.27 6.11 -18.26
CA GLU A 298 2.50 7.34 -18.10
C GLU A 298 1.56 7.26 -16.88
N ALA A 299 0.86 6.13 -16.70
CA ALA A 299 0.00 5.94 -15.55
C ALA A 299 0.78 5.97 -14.22
N GLN A 300 1.96 5.33 -14.20
CA GLN A 300 2.88 5.35 -13.06
C GLN A 300 3.32 6.78 -12.70
N ARG A 301 3.74 7.58 -13.70
CA ARG A 301 4.16 8.99 -13.49
C ARG A 301 3.09 9.86 -12.88
N ARG A 302 1.82 9.59 -13.15
CA ARG A 302 0.69 10.35 -12.58
C ARG A 302 0.40 9.97 -11.13
N CYS A 303 0.96 8.89 -10.60
CA CYS A 303 0.68 8.42 -9.24
C CYS A 303 1.84 7.62 -8.63
N PHE A 304 2.98 8.26 -8.35
CA PHE A 304 4.07 7.59 -7.62
C PHE A 304 3.72 7.15 -6.19
N SER A 305 2.67 7.75 -5.59
CA SER A 305 2.18 7.33 -4.28
C SER A 305 1.68 5.89 -4.27
N ILE A 306 1.36 5.29 -5.42
CA ILE A 306 0.95 3.89 -5.51
C ILE A 306 2.04 2.94 -4.97
N PHE A 307 3.32 3.26 -5.18
CA PHE A 307 4.46 2.48 -4.68
C PHE A 307 4.60 2.52 -3.16
N THR A 308 3.76 3.29 -2.46
CA THR A 308 3.70 3.27 -1.00
C THR A 308 2.79 2.18 -0.44
N LEU A 309 2.01 1.49 -1.27
CA LEU A 309 1.19 0.34 -0.88
C LEU A 309 2.02 -0.97 -0.91
N GLY A 310 1.44 -2.06 -0.41
CA GLY A 310 2.02 -3.41 -0.58
C GLY A 310 1.74 -3.97 -1.98
N SER A 311 2.62 -4.83 -2.47
CA SER A 311 2.49 -5.54 -3.76
C SER A 311 1.17 -6.33 -3.84
N ASP A 312 0.84 -7.08 -2.78
CA ASP A 312 -0.40 -7.85 -2.69
C ASP A 312 -1.65 -6.97 -2.77
N THR A 313 -1.65 -5.85 -2.04
CA THR A 313 -2.77 -4.89 -2.06
C THR A 313 -2.97 -4.28 -3.45
N ILE A 314 -1.89 -4.00 -4.18
CA ILE A 314 -1.99 -3.49 -5.55
C ILE A 314 -2.57 -4.56 -6.46
N ARG A 315 -2.06 -5.81 -6.38
CA ARG A 315 -2.55 -6.94 -7.17
C ARG A 315 -4.04 -7.19 -6.95
N GLU A 316 -4.47 -7.29 -5.69
CA GLU A 316 -5.87 -7.47 -5.30
C GLU A 316 -6.75 -6.37 -5.89
N ARG A 317 -6.35 -5.10 -5.75
CA ARG A 317 -7.11 -3.96 -6.27
C ARG A 317 -7.16 -3.92 -7.80
N LEU A 318 -6.11 -4.38 -8.49
CA LEU A 318 -6.08 -4.47 -9.94
C LEU A 318 -6.99 -5.59 -10.45
N GLU A 319 -7.01 -6.75 -9.79
CA GLU A 319 -7.96 -7.82 -10.12
C GLU A 319 -9.41 -7.39 -9.89
N ASN A 320 -9.69 -6.79 -8.72
CA ASN A 320 -11.01 -6.25 -8.43
C ASN A 320 -11.44 -5.20 -9.47
N ALA A 321 -10.50 -4.38 -9.97
CA ALA A 321 -10.79 -3.39 -11.00
C ALA A 321 -11.12 -4.00 -12.37
N LYS A 322 -10.68 -5.23 -12.69
CA LYS A 322 -11.11 -5.93 -13.91
C LYS A 322 -12.57 -6.39 -13.82
N ASN A 323 -13.00 -6.78 -12.63
CA ASN A 323 -14.35 -7.30 -12.37
C ASN A 323 -15.42 -6.21 -12.29
N VAL A 324 -15.03 -4.96 -12.01
CA VAL A 324 -15.94 -3.81 -11.97
C VAL A 324 -15.97 -3.10 -13.33
N PRO A 325 -17.10 -3.07 -14.06
CA PRO A 325 -17.19 -2.51 -15.41
C PRO A 325 -16.69 -1.06 -15.51
N GLU A 326 -17.04 -0.21 -14.56
CA GLU A 326 -16.60 1.19 -14.52
C GLU A 326 -15.08 1.29 -14.40
N PHE A 327 -14.46 0.43 -13.61
CA PHE A 327 -13.03 0.50 -13.35
C PHE A 327 -12.25 -0.07 -14.52
N ASN A 328 -12.70 -1.19 -15.09
CA ASN A 328 -12.10 -1.82 -16.26
C ASN A 328 -12.13 -0.88 -17.48
N THR A 329 -13.13 -0.01 -17.57
CA THR A 329 -13.21 1.02 -18.61
C THR A 329 -12.02 1.98 -18.57
N PHE A 330 -11.50 2.26 -17.38
CA PHE A 330 -10.41 3.20 -17.16
C PHE A 330 -9.03 2.55 -17.11
N PHE A 331 -8.91 1.24 -17.35
CA PHE A 331 -7.69 0.49 -17.09
C PHE A 331 -6.44 1.05 -17.81
N LYS A 332 -6.62 1.56 -19.03
CA LYS A 332 -5.55 2.17 -19.83
C LYS A 332 -5.45 3.71 -19.70
N HIS A 333 -6.20 4.31 -18.77
CA HIS A 333 -6.23 5.76 -18.57
C HIS A 333 -5.02 6.22 -17.73
N PRO A 334 -4.34 7.35 -18.05
CA PRO A 334 -3.16 7.82 -17.30
C PRO A 334 -3.41 8.09 -15.81
N ARG A 335 -4.66 8.36 -15.42
CA ARG A 335 -5.04 8.56 -14.00
C ARG A 335 -5.56 7.31 -13.30
N PHE A 336 -5.58 6.16 -13.97
CA PHE A 336 -6.12 4.91 -13.42
C PHE A 336 -5.50 4.53 -12.07
N LEU A 337 -4.18 4.61 -11.96
CA LEU A 337 -3.49 4.27 -10.71
C LEU A 337 -3.87 5.16 -9.53
N LYS A 338 -4.32 6.40 -9.77
CA LYS A 338 -4.84 7.27 -8.71
C LYS A 338 -6.14 6.72 -8.12
N MET A 339 -7.01 6.16 -8.96
CA MET A 339 -8.22 5.46 -8.52
C MET A 339 -7.86 4.19 -7.74
N ILE A 340 -6.88 3.40 -8.22
CA ILE A 340 -6.40 2.20 -7.50
C ILE A 340 -5.79 2.56 -6.15
N HIS A 341 -5.02 3.65 -6.06
CA HIS A 341 -4.46 4.14 -4.81
C HIS A 341 -5.57 4.47 -3.78
N HIS A 342 -6.67 5.06 -4.24
CA HIS A 342 -7.85 5.40 -3.44
C HIS A 342 -9.03 4.42 -3.62
N ASN A 343 -8.76 3.13 -3.83
CA ASN A 343 -9.77 2.14 -4.21
C ASN A 343 -10.98 2.09 -3.26
N ASN A 344 -10.78 2.05 -1.94
CA ASN A 344 -11.88 2.03 -0.97
C ASN A 344 -12.82 3.23 -1.11
N THR A 345 -12.28 4.42 -1.36
CA THR A 345 -13.07 5.63 -1.57
C THR A 345 -13.79 5.57 -2.91
N ALA A 346 -13.11 5.13 -3.97
CA ALA A 346 -13.70 4.98 -5.29
C ALA A 346 -14.87 3.98 -5.29
N MET A 347 -14.72 2.83 -4.61
CA MET A 347 -15.78 1.83 -4.44
C MET A 347 -16.98 2.38 -3.69
N LYS A 348 -16.76 3.02 -2.53
CA LYS A 348 -17.85 3.65 -1.75
C LYS A 348 -18.62 4.69 -2.56
N ARG A 349 -17.89 5.52 -3.32
CA ARG A 349 -18.48 6.52 -4.21
C ARG A 349 -19.29 5.86 -5.32
N LEU A 350 -18.75 4.82 -5.95
CA LEU A 350 -19.46 4.08 -6.99
C LEU A 350 -20.76 3.46 -6.48
N SER A 351 -20.73 2.77 -5.32
CA SER A 351 -21.92 2.20 -4.71
C SER A 351 -23.00 3.25 -4.41
N LYS A 352 -22.59 4.44 -3.94
CA LYS A 352 -23.51 5.55 -3.65
C LYS A 352 -24.07 6.20 -4.93
N LEU A 353 -23.30 6.22 -6.02
CA LEU A 353 -23.82 6.66 -7.32
C LEU A 353 -24.90 5.69 -7.84
N TYR A 354 -24.68 4.39 -7.68
CA TYR A 354 -25.67 3.38 -8.02
C TYR A 354 -26.95 3.50 -7.20
N SER A 355 -26.86 3.72 -5.88
CA SER A 355 -28.06 3.92 -5.04
C SER A 355 -28.86 5.16 -5.44
N ASN A 356 -28.20 6.15 -6.05
CA ASN A 356 -28.82 7.40 -6.50
C ASN A 356 -29.21 7.36 -7.99
N ASN A 357 -29.23 6.18 -8.64
CA ASN A 357 -29.52 5.98 -10.06
C ASN A 357 -28.62 6.79 -11.02
N LYS A 358 -27.41 7.16 -10.59
CA LYS A 358 -26.40 7.83 -11.43
C LYS A 358 -25.51 6.80 -12.10
N LYS A 359 -25.64 6.66 -13.42
CA LYS A 359 -24.96 5.60 -14.19
C LYS A 359 -23.60 6.05 -14.73
N CYS A 360 -23.38 7.35 -14.85
CA CYS A 360 -22.16 7.87 -15.44
C CYS A 360 -21.12 8.22 -14.38
N ALA A 361 -20.19 7.31 -14.14
CA ALA A 361 -19.02 7.56 -13.29
C ALA A 361 -17.83 8.05 -14.13
N SER A 362 -17.20 9.16 -13.73
CA SER A 362 -15.93 9.65 -14.30
C SER A 362 -14.79 9.43 -13.31
N LEU A 363 -13.55 9.36 -13.80
CA LEU A 363 -12.39 9.19 -12.91
C LEU A 363 -12.23 10.36 -11.95
N ASN A 364 -12.60 11.57 -12.35
CA ASN A 364 -12.55 12.74 -11.47
C ASN A 364 -13.58 12.65 -10.34
N VAL A 365 -14.74 12.04 -10.59
CA VAL A 365 -15.76 11.81 -9.54
C VAL A 365 -15.28 10.69 -8.60
N LEU A 366 -14.75 9.60 -9.14
CA LEU A 366 -14.33 8.43 -8.36
C LEU A 366 -13.04 8.67 -7.54
N SER A 367 -12.07 9.42 -8.09
CA SER A 367 -10.72 9.60 -7.50
C SER A 367 -10.34 11.05 -7.18
N GLY A 368 -11.25 12.01 -7.41
CA GLY A 368 -11.03 13.44 -7.14
C GLY A 368 -11.35 13.86 -5.70
N SER A 369 -11.39 15.17 -5.46
CA SER A 369 -11.67 15.75 -4.14
C SER A 369 -13.09 15.41 -3.65
N ALA A 370 -13.28 15.46 -2.33
CA ALA A 370 -14.61 15.30 -1.72
C ALA A 370 -15.59 16.37 -2.22
N SER A 371 -15.15 17.62 -2.30
CA SER A 371 -15.97 18.73 -2.81
C SER A 371 -16.50 18.51 -4.23
N HIS A 372 -15.66 18.00 -5.13
CA HIS A 372 -16.07 17.73 -6.51
C HIS A 372 -17.06 16.56 -6.59
N TYR A 373 -16.83 15.53 -5.77
CA TYR A 373 -17.75 14.41 -5.66
C TYR A 373 -19.12 14.83 -5.10
N GLU A 374 -19.16 15.61 -4.02
CA GLU A 374 -20.41 16.07 -3.40
C GLU A 374 -21.23 16.97 -4.33
N MET A 375 -20.56 17.87 -5.06
CA MET A 375 -21.21 18.70 -6.07
C MET A 375 -21.82 17.83 -7.18
N PHE A 376 -21.09 16.81 -7.64
CA PHE A 376 -21.61 15.85 -8.62
C PHE A 376 -22.78 15.03 -8.05
N GLU A 377 -22.70 14.61 -6.80
CA GLU A 377 -23.71 13.82 -6.12
C GLU A 377 -25.02 14.58 -5.94
N LYS A 378 -24.96 15.88 -5.59
CA LYS A 378 -26.15 16.74 -5.40
C LYS A 378 -26.76 17.24 -6.70
N ALA A 379 -25.99 17.29 -7.79
CA ALA A 379 -26.48 17.81 -9.07
C ALA A 379 -27.63 16.96 -9.65
N PRO A 380 -28.66 17.57 -10.25
CA PRO A 380 -29.73 16.84 -10.90
C PRO A 380 -29.20 16.12 -12.16
N GLY A 381 -29.47 14.82 -12.24
CA GLY A 381 -29.06 13.97 -13.34
C GLY A 381 -27.54 13.82 -13.51
N ASP A 382 -27.14 13.43 -14.71
CA ASP A 382 -25.79 12.99 -15.03
C ASP A 382 -24.95 14.04 -15.79
N ARG A 383 -25.10 15.34 -15.48
CA ARG A 383 -24.62 16.42 -16.36
C ARG A 383 -23.15 16.86 -16.20
N LEU A 384 -22.48 16.60 -15.08
CA LEU A 384 -21.18 17.24 -14.77
C LEU A 384 -19.95 16.36 -15.08
N GLY A 385 -18.97 16.91 -15.81
CA GLY A 385 -17.55 16.51 -15.72
C GLY A 385 -17.08 15.29 -16.53
N LYS A 386 -17.88 14.75 -17.45
CA LYS A 386 -17.64 13.42 -18.08
C LYS A 386 -17.05 13.43 -19.49
N GLY A 387 -17.25 14.51 -20.23
CA GLY A 387 -16.93 14.53 -21.66
C GLY A 387 -15.46 14.22 -21.97
N LYS A 388 -14.52 14.57 -21.08
CA LYS A 388 -13.10 14.26 -21.29
C LYS A 388 -12.81 12.76 -21.23
N ASP A 389 -13.37 12.06 -20.25
CA ASP A 389 -13.14 10.63 -20.04
C ASP A 389 -13.82 9.80 -21.14
N LEU A 390 -15.01 10.23 -21.59
CA LEU A 390 -15.72 9.62 -22.72
C LEU A 390 -14.93 9.81 -24.03
N LEU A 391 -14.48 11.03 -24.32
CA LEU A 391 -13.68 11.29 -25.52
C LEU A 391 -12.35 10.53 -25.49
N PHE A 392 -11.71 10.44 -24.32
CA PHE A 392 -10.50 9.65 -24.15
C PHE A 392 -10.77 8.17 -24.45
N CYS A 393 -11.81 7.59 -23.85
CA CYS A 393 -12.21 6.20 -24.07
C CYS A 393 -12.39 5.90 -25.56
N ILE A 394 -13.14 6.74 -26.28
CA ILE A 394 -13.43 6.52 -27.71
C ILE A 394 -12.17 6.69 -28.55
N SER A 395 -11.38 7.75 -28.31
CA SER A 395 -10.11 7.93 -29.04
C SER A 395 -9.13 6.78 -28.80
N GLN A 396 -9.13 6.23 -27.59
CA GLN A 396 -8.28 5.09 -27.24
C GLN A 396 -8.75 3.80 -27.90
N SER A 397 -10.06 3.58 -27.93
CA SER A 397 -10.68 2.45 -28.62
C SER A 397 -10.38 2.47 -30.12
N LEU A 398 -10.59 3.61 -30.79
CA LEU A 398 -10.35 3.76 -32.24
C LEU A 398 -8.86 3.75 -32.65
N GLY A 399 -7.94 3.76 -31.68
CA GLY A 399 -6.50 3.71 -31.88
C GLY A 399 -5.87 5.07 -32.24
N LYS A 400 -4.55 5.06 -32.51
CA LYS A 400 -3.74 6.29 -32.66
C LYS A 400 -4.07 7.14 -33.90
N LYS A 401 -4.90 6.64 -34.82
CA LYS A 401 -5.29 7.37 -36.04
C LYS A 401 -6.20 8.56 -35.75
N PHE A 402 -7.01 8.49 -34.69
CA PHE A 402 -8.01 9.51 -34.39
C PHE A 402 -7.73 10.16 -33.03
N ASN A 403 -7.41 11.45 -33.05
CA ASN A 403 -7.16 12.18 -31.82
C ASN A 403 -8.48 12.63 -31.13
N MET A 404 -8.40 13.01 -29.86
CA MET A 404 -9.57 13.45 -29.08
C MET A 404 -10.31 14.65 -29.69
N SER A 405 -9.62 15.53 -30.44
CA SER A 405 -10.23 16.71 -31.08
C SER A 405 -11.10 16.28 -32.26
N GLN A 406 -10.62 15.35 -33.09
CA GLN A 406 -11.34 14.76 -34.20
C GLN A 406 -12.58 14.00 -33.71
N VAL A 407 -12.43 13.15 -32.69
CA VAL A 407 -13.56 12.42 -32.09
C VAL A 407 -14.61 13.39 -31.54
N ARG A 408 -14.16 14.47 -30.87
CA ARG A 408 -15.07 15.50 -30.34
C ARG A 408 -15.89 16.18 -31.43
N LYS A 409 -15.33 16.45 -32.61
CA LYS A 409 -16.07 17.08 -33.72
C LYS A 409 -17.24 16.22 -34.19
N VAL A 410 -17.05 14.90 -34.25
CA VAL A 410 -18.09 13.96 -34.71
C VAL A 410 -19.14 13.75 -33.63
N ILE A 411 -18.73 13.47 -32.38
CA ILE A 411 -19.64 13.11 -31.30
C ILE A 411 -20.50 14.26 -30.81
N LYS A 412 -19.99 15.50 -30.85
CA LYS A 412 -20.75 16.68 -30.43
C LYS A 412 -22.03 16.93 -31.25
N ARG A 413 -22.17 16.29 -32.41
CA ARG A 413 -23.40 16.34 -33.21
C ARG A 413 -24.59 15.74 -32.45
N HIS A 414 -24.36 14.84 -31.51
CA HIS A 414 -25.40 14.23 -30.70
C HIS A 414 -25.68 15.06 -29.42
N PRO A 415 -26.91 15.48 -29.13
CA PRO A 415 -27.20 16.42 -28.03
C PRO A 415 -26.86 15.85 -26.64
N PHE A 416 -27.01 14.54 -26.44
CA PHE A 416 -26.79 13.87 -25.15
C PHE A 416 -25.44 13.17 -25.00
N TRP A 417 -24.43 13.53 -25.80
CA TRP A 417 -23.15 12.82 -25.82
C TRP A 417 -22.38 12.78 -24.48
N ILE A 418 -22.67 13.70 -23.55
CA ILE A 418 -22.04 13.75 -22.22
C ILE A 418 -22.78 12.87 -21.20
N ASN A 419 -24.01 12.46 -21.52
CA ASN A 419 -24.92 11.77 -20.61
C ASN A 419 -24.87 10.25 -20.75
N THR A 420 -24.10 9.71 -21.69
CA THR A 420 -23.93 8.26 -21.84
C THR A 420 -22.80 7.75 -20.93
N PRO A 421 -23.02 6.65 -20.18
CA PRO A 421 -21.96 6.03 -19.38
C PRO A 421 -20.78 5.55 -20.23
N VAL A 422 -19.55 5.83 -19.76
CA VAL A 422 -18.32 5.50 -20.50
C VAL A 422 -18.17 3.98 -20.71
N PHE A 423 -18.61 3.17 -19.74
CA PHE A 423 -18.55 1.71 -19.85
C PHE A 423 -19.45 1.18 -20.98
N GLN A 424 -20.65 1.78 -21.16
CA GLN A 424 -21.56 1.40 -22.24
C GLN A 424 -20.95 1.72 -23.60
N VAL A 425 -20.36 2.91 -23.74
CA VAL A 425 -19.66 3.33 -24.96
C VAL A 425 -18.54 2.36 -25.31
N LYS A 426 -17.73 1.96 -24.33
CA LYS A 426 -16.66 0.98 -24.51
C LYS A 426 -17.23 -0.37 -24.95
N TYR A 427 -18.27 -0.85 -24.29
CA TYR A 427 -18.92 -2.11 -24.61
C TYR A 427 -19.49 -2.12 -26.04
N VAL A 428 -20.20 -1.07 -26.46
CA VAL A 428 -20.75 -0.95 -27.83
C VAL A 428 -19.61 -0.94 -28.86
N TYR A 429 -18.52 -0.23 -28.59
CA TYR A 429 -17.34 -0.27 -29.44
C TYR A 429 -16.76 -1.69 -29.57
N GLU A 430 -16.57 -2.39 -28.45
CA GLU A 430 -16.03 -3.76 -28.42
C GLU A 430 -16.91 -4.75 -29.21
N GLN A 431 -18.22 -4.55 -29.21
CA GLN A 431 -19.13 -5.37 -30.00
C GLN A 431 -19.06 -5.02 -31.49
N LEU A 432 -19.05 -3.73 -31.85
CA LEU A 432 -18.98 -3.28 -33.24
C LEU A 432 -17.65 -3.62 -33.91
N SER A 433 -16.54 -3.54 -33.17
CA SER A 433 -15.19 -3.83 -33.72
C SER A 433 -15.00 -5.28 -34.15
N THR A 434 -15.93 -6.18 -33.81
CA THR A 434 -15.94 -7.57 -34.33
C THR A 434 -16.34 -7.66 -35.81
N GLN A 435 -17.05 -6.65 -36.35
CA GLN A 435 -17.60 -6.66 -37.70
C GLN A 435 -17.20 -5.45 -38.54
N PHE A 436 -16.88 -4.33 -37.88
CA PHE A 436 -16.61 -3.02 -38.49
C PHE A 436 -15.19 -2.55 -38.19
N THR A 437 -14.60 -1.83 -39.16
CA THR A 437 -13.27 -1.22 -38.99
C THR A 437 -13.33 0.03 -38.10
N ASN A 438 -12.19 0.46 -37.57
CA ASN A 438 -12.13 1.67 -36.74
C ASN A 438 -12.52 2.92 -37.53
N GLU A 439 -12.21 2.96 -38.82
CA GLU A 439 -12.59 4.03 -39.74
C GLU A 439 -14.12 4.11 -39.91
N GLU A 440 -14.78 2.97 -40.16
CA GLU A 440 -16.25 2.88 -40.29
C GLU A 440 -16.97 3.31 -39.00
N ILE A 441 -16.45 2.87 -37.85
CA ILE A 441 -16.99 3.24 -36.54
C ILE A 441 -16.73 4.73 -36.25
N TYR A 442 -15.58 5.27 -36.65
CA TYR A 442 -15.26 6.69 -36.47
C TYR A 442 -16.24 7.58 -37.23
N GLU A 443 -16.51 7.28 -38.51
CA GLU A 443 -17.48 8.03 -39.33
C GLU A 443 -18.88 8.05 -38.70
N ASN A 444 -19.24 6.95 -38.03
CA ASN A 444 -20.53 6.76 -37.37
C ASN A 444 -20.44 6.82 -35.83
N SER A 445 -19.47 7.55 -35.27
CA SER A 445 -19.19 7.58 -33.82
C SER A 445 -20.40 7.81 -32.90
N PRO A 446 -21.46 8.59 -33.27
CA PRO A 446 -22.64 8.72 -32.43
C PRO A 446 -23.32 7.40 -32.09
N ILE A 447 -23.15 6.34 -32.90
CA ILE A 447 -23.75 5.02 -32.66
C ILE A 447 -23.28 4.41 -31.33
N LEU A 448 -22.07 4.77 -30.89
CA LEU A 448 -21.49 4.31 -29.62
C LEU A 448 -22.28 4.79 -28.39
N LEU A 449 -23.12 5.81 -28.55
CA LEU A 449 -23.92 6.37 -27.46
C LEU A 449 -25.19 5.56 -27.18
N TYR A 450 -25.59 4.69 -28.10
CA TYR A 450 -26.85 3.94 -28.04
C TYR A 450 -26.67 2.60 -27.30
N PRO A 451 -27.71 2.07 -26.65
CA PRO A 451 -27.65 0.75 -26.03
C PRO A 451 -27.40 -0.35 -27.05
N TRP A 452 -26.44 -1.24 -26.77
CA TRP A 452 -26.09 -2.35 -27.68
C TRP A 452 -27.29 -3.22 -28.06
N LYS A 453 -28.25 -3.41 -27.14
CA LYS A 453 -29.48 -4.18 -27.43
C LYS A 453 -30.26 -3.60 -28.63
N LYS A 454 -30.43 -2.27 -28.69
CA LYS A 454 -31.13 -1.60 -29.80
C LYS A 454 -30.30 -1.66 -31.09
N VAL A 455 -29.00 -1.38 -30.99
CA VAL A 455 -28.06 -1.44 -32.13
C VAL A 455 -28.05 -2.84 -32.76
N LYS A 456 -27.91 -3.89 -31.94
CA LYS A 456 -27.87 -5.29 -32.37
C LYS A 456 -29.18 -5.73 -33.02
N LEU A 457 -30.32 -5.32 -32.48
CA LEU A 457 -31.64 -5.64 -33.03
C LEU A 457 -31.74 -5.12 -34.48
N ILE A 458 -31.40 -3.86 -34.70
CA ILE A 458 -31.49 -3.24 -36.03
C ILE A 458 -30.45 -3.83 -36.98
N LEU A 459 -29.22 -4.07 -36.52
CA LEU A 459 -28.20 -4.77 -37.32
C LEU A 459 -28.71 -6.14 -37.80
N ASN A 460 -29.31 -6.92 -36.91
CA ASN A 460 -29.86 -8.24 -37.26
C ASN A 460 -31.02 -8.14 -38.26
N LEU A 461 -31.90 -7.14 -38.14
CA LEU A 461 -32.99 -6.92 -39.09
C LEU A 461 -32.47 -6.58 -40.49
N ILE A 462 -31.42 -5.76 -40.57
CA ILE A 462 -30.76 -5.44 -41.84
C ILE A 462 -30.13 -6.71 -42.43
N ASP A 463 -29.37 -7.48 -41.63
CA ASP A 463 -28.67 -8.68 -42.09
C ASP A 463 -29.61 -9.79 -42.55
N LYS A 464 -30.75 -9.97 -41.85
CA LYS A 464 -31.75 -10.97 -42.21
C LYS A 464 -32.69 -10.52 -43.34
N LYS A 465 -32.50 -9.32 -43.89
CA LYS A 465 -33.41 -8.69 -44.87
C LYS A 465 -34.88 -8.64 -44.39
N GLN A 466 -35.08 -8.60 -43.08
CA GLN A 466 -36.41 -8.60 -42.44
C GLN A 466 -36.96 -7.19 -42.22
N MET A 467 -36.23 -6.16 -42.67
CA MET A 467 -36.63 -4.75 -42.59
C MET A 467 -38.03 -4.49 -43.17
N HIS A 468 -38.39 -5.17 -44.26
CA HIS A 468 -39.68 -5.00 -44.94
C HIS A 468 -40.89 -5.44 -44.10
N ILE A 469 -40.69 -6.27 -43.08
CA ILE A 469 -41.78 -6.81 -42.22
C ILE A 469 -42.06 -5.87 -41.04
N GLU A 470 -41.03 -5.21 -40.49
CA GLU A 470 -41.16 -4.36 -39.29
C GLU A 470 -41.06 -2.85 -39.56
N ILE A 471 -40.56 -2.42 -40.73
CA ILE A 471 -40.40 -1.01 -41.10
C ILE A 471 -40.99 -0.79 -42.50
N PRO A 472 -42.29 -0.46 -42.62
CA PRO A 472 -43.01 -0.43 -43.90
C PRO A 472 -42.53 0.62 -44.91
N ILE A 473 -41.70 1.58 -44.50
CA ILE A 473 -41.36 2.78 -45.28
C ILE A 473 -40.16 2.56 -46.21
N ILE A 474 -39.32 1.52 -45.99
CA ILE A 474 -38.18 1.25 -46.87
C ILE A 474 -38.63 0.26 -47.95
N HIS A 475 -39.29 0.82 -48.98
CA HIS A 475 -39.86 0.10 -50.11
C HIS A 475 -38.84 -0.75 -50.90
N GLU A 476 -39.41 -1.69 -51.66
CA GLU A 476 -38.91 -2.76 -52.54
C GLU A 476 -37.73 -2.48 -53.49
N TYR A 477 -37.13 -1.28 -53.46
CA TYR A 477 -36.08 -0.85 -54.40
C TYR A 477 -34.69 -0.65 -53.76
N PHE A 478 -34.56 -0.81 -52.43
CA PHE A 478 -33.27 -0.65 -51.77
C PHE A 478 -32.55 -1.99 -51.63
N ASP A 479 -31.51 -2.22 -52.44
CA ASP A 479 -30.69 -3.42 -52.33
C ASP A 479 -29.71 -3.31 -51.16
N TYR A 480 -30.12 -3.88 -50.03
CA TYR A 480 -29.29 -3.98 -48.82
C TYR A 480 -27.97 -4.73 -49.03
N SER A 481 -27.84 -5.53 -50.09
CA SER A 481 -26.60 -6.28 -50.38
C SER A 481 -25.48 -5.42 -50.97
N VAL A 482 -25.80 -4.21 -51.45
CA VAL A 482 -24.85 -3.26 -52.06
C VAL A 482 -24.35 -2.21 -51.04
N VAL A 483 -24.93 -2.20 -49.84
CA VAL A 483 -24.63 -1.19 -48.81
C VAL A 483 -23.26 -1.43 -48.20
N SER A 484 -22.41 -0.41 -48.22
CA SER A 484 -21.11 -0.49 -47.55
C SER A 484 -21.27 -0.62 -46.03
N LYS A 485 -20.27 -1.18 -45.34
CA LYS A 485 -20.30 -1.31 -43.89
C LYS A 485 -20.50 0.02 -43.15
N SER A 486 -19.89 1.12 -43.64
CA SER A 486 -20.11 2.45 -43.08
C SER A 486 -21.56 2.93 -43.28
N GLN A 487 -22.12 2.76 -44.48
CA GLN A 487 -23.52 3.11 -44.77
C GLN A 487 -24.50 2.28 -43.94
N LYS A 488 -24.18 1.01 -43.67
CA LYS A 488 -24.97 0.15 -42.78
C LYS A 488 -25.06 0.72 -41.37
N LEU A 489 -23.94 1.21 -40.81
CA LEU A 489 -23.95 1.88 -39.50
C LEU A 489 -24.74 3.20 -39.53
N SER A 490 -24.64 3.98 -40.62
CA SER A 490 -25.44 5.19 -40.80
C SER A 490 -26.94 4.89 -40.84
N LEU A 491 -27.34 3.80 -41.51
CA LEU A 491 -28.72 3.36 -41.57
C LEU A 491 -29.23 2.91 -40.19
N VAL A 492 -28.40 2.20 -39.41
CA VAL A 492 -28.75 1.84 -38.03
C VAL A 492 -29.03 3.09 -37.20
N LEU A 493 -28.16 4.09 -37.28
CA LEU A 493 -28.34 5.38 -36.62
C LEU A 493 -29.65 6.07 -37.05
N TYR A 494 -29.94 6.09 -38.34
CA TYR A 494 -31.18 6.65 -38.87
C TYR A 494 -32.42 5.95 -38.27
N ILE A 495 -32.43 4.62 -38.26
CA ILE A 495 -33.56 3.84 -37.75
C ILE A 495 -33.73 4.01 -36.24
N LEU A 496 -32.62 4.13 -35.49
CA LEU A 496 -32.66 4.41 -34.05
C LEU A 496 -33.29 5.77 -33.74
N GLU A 497 -33.10 6.77 -34.60
CA GLU A 497 -33.53 8.15 -34.33
C GLU A 497 -34.82 8.57 -35.03
N LYS A 498 -35.27 7.85 -36.08
CA LYS A 498 -36.45 8.24 -36.86
C LYS A 498 -37.71 8.39 -35.98
N ASN A 499 -37.91 7.48 -35.01
CA ASN A 499 -39.05 7.49 -34.11
C ASN A 499 -38.94 8.59 -33.04
N HIS A 500 -37.77 9.21 -32.92
CA HIS A 500 -37.47 10.29 -31.99
C HIS A 500 -37.23 11.62 -32.69
N TYR A 501 -37.57 11.75 -33.98
CA TYR A 501 -37.39 12.96 -34.77
C TYR A 501 -35.96 13.53 -34.70
N PHE A 502 -34.95 12.65 -34.60
CA PHE A 502 -33.53 13.03 -34.49
C PHE A 502 -33.21 13.94 -33.29
N SER A 503 -34.03 13.88 -32.24
CA SER A 503 -33.80 14.60 -30.99
C SER A 503 -32.66 14.04 -30.15
N GLY A 504 -32.11 12.86 -30.50
CA GLY A 504 -31.10 12.14 -29.73
C GLY A 504 -31.69 11.31 -28.57
N ASN A 505 -33.02 11.27 -28.43
CA ASN A 505 -33.68 10.54 -27.33
C ASN A 505 -33.62 9.01 -27.50
N GLY A 506 -33.19 8.49 -28.66
CA GLY A 506 -33.08 7.05 -28.87
C GLY A 506 -32.03 6.36 -27.98
N VAL A 507 -31.15 7.13 -27.34
CA VAL A 507 -30.12 6.62 -26.40
C VAL A 507 -30.69 6.08 -25.08
N TRP A 508 -31.94 6.43 -24.72
CA TRP A 508 -32.53 6.02 -23.45
C TRP A 508 -33.08 4.58 -23.50
N LEU A 509 -32.95 3.86 -22.38
CA LEU A 509 -33.35 2.45 -22.26
C LEU A 509 -34.86 2.28 -22.05
N ASP A 510 -35.51 3.27 -21.46
CA ASP A 510 -36.90 3.20 -21.01
C ASP A 510 -37.80 3.89 -22.04
N GLU A 511 -38.25 3.14 -23.03
CA GLU A 511 -39.51 3.43 -23.71
C GLU A 511 -40.56 2.53 -23.05
N ASN A 512 -41.11 2.99 -21.93
CA ASN A 512 -42.43 2.51 -21.53
C ASN A 512 -43.36 2.74 -22.71
N LYS A 513 -44.03 1.68 -23.16
CA LYS A 513 -45.11 1.68 -24.15
C LYS A 513 -45.98 2.95 -24.00
N GLN A 514 -45.78 3.93 -24.86
CA GLN A 514 -46.67 5.09 -25.04
C GLN A 514 -46.95 5.32 -26.54
N CYS A 515 -47.03 4.23 -27.29
CA CYS A 515 -47.63 4.22 -28.63
C CYS A 515 -48.68 3.09 -28.71
N VAL A 516 -49.65 3.11 -27.81
CA VAL A 516 -50.99 2.54 -28.03
C VAL A 516 -51.95 3.48 -27.30
N GLU A 517 -53.05 3.84 -27.96
CA GLU A 517 -54.07 4.83 -27.58
C GLU A 517 -53.77 6.29 -27.97
N SER A 518 -53.71 6.52 -29.28
CA SER A 518 -54.46 7.64 -29.85
C SER A 518 -55.71 7.04 -30.49
N ASP A 519 -56.77 6.86 -29.70
CA ASP A 519 -58.12 6.65 -30.24
C ASP A 519 -58.71 8.00 -30.69
N PRO A 520 -59.47 8.02 -31.78
CA PRO A 520 -60.04 9.24 -32.33
C PRO A 520 -61.33 9.61 -31.59
N SER A 521 -61.45 10.89 -31.24
CA SER A 521 -62.73 11.54 -30.93
C SER A 521 -62.73 12.94 -31.53
#